data_AF-A0A6H1KN69-F1
#
_entry.id   AF-A0A6H1KN69-F1
#
_cell.length_a   1.000
_cell.length_b   1.000
_cell.length_c   1.000
_cell.angle_alpha   90.00
_cell.angle_beta   90.00
_cell.angle_gamma   90.00
#
_symmetry.space_group_name_H-M   'P 1'
#
loop_
_entity.id
_entity.type
_entity.pdbx_description
1 polymer ?
#
loop_
_entity_poly.entity_id
_entity_poly.type
_entity_poly.pdbx_seq_one_letter_code
_entity_poly.pdbx_strand_id
1 'polypeptide(L)' 'MRMVKEPLRADITDAVVKEAYTGPALFRSFAHVLASPADLPGLEAVSAGHLLTDPALAPVEPVCDHLKEDAQ' A
#
# COMPACT_ATOMS: atom_id res chain seq x y z
N MET A 1 -17.06 17.48 16.95
CA MET A 1 -16.16 16.58 16.19
C MET A 1 -16.82 16.27 14.86
N ARG A 2 -16.10 16.37 13.74
CA ARG A 2 -16.59 15.99 12.41
C ARG A 2 -16.15 14.55 12.12
N MET A 3 -17.05 13.70 11.65
CA MET A 3 -16.69 12.37 11.14
C MET A 3 -16.06 12.52 9.74
N VAL A 4 -15.07 11.67 9.45
CA VAL A 4 -14.31 11.68 8.19
C VAL A 4 -14.28 10.25 7.65
N LYS A 5 -14.67 10.08 6.38
CA LYS A 5 -14.66 8.82 5.64
C LYS A 5 -14.32 9.13 4.19
N GLU A 6 -13.04 9.16 3.87
CA GLU A 6 -12.53 9.51 2.54
C GLU A 6 -11.32 8.62 2.20
N PRO A 7 -11.28 7.96 1.03
CA PRO A 7 -10.05 7.39 0.52
C PRO A 7 -9.06 8.52 0.25
N LEU A 8 -7.82 8.25 0.63
CA LEU A 8 -6.72 9.20 0.52
C LEU A 8 -5.73 8.73 -0.54
N ARG A 9 -5.20 9.67 -1.33
CA ARG A 9 -4.08 9.47 -2.24
C ARG A 9 -2.82 10.04 -1.60
N ALA A 10 -1.76 9.25 -1.63
CA ALA A 10 -0.44 9.66 -1.23
C ALA A 10 0.53 9.29 -2.35
N ASP A 11 1.38 10.24 -2.72
CA ASP A 11 2.39 10.03 -3.76
C ASP A 11 3.79 9.93 -3.14
N ILE A 12 4.57 8.98 -3.66
CA ILE A 12 6.00 8.90 -3.39
C ILE A 12 6.70 9.74 -4.46
N THR A 13 7.39 10.80 -4.06
CA THR A 13 8.09 11.72 -4.96
C THR A 13 9.60 11.63 -4.78
N ASP A 14 10.32 12.23 -5.72
CA ASP A 14 11.78 12.42 -5.66
C ASP A 14 12.58 11.12 -5.44
N ALA A 15 12.00 9.97 -5.81
CA ALA A 15 12.61 8.67 -5.60
C ALA A 15 13.83 8.48 -6.50
N VAL A 16 15.02 8.43 -5.90
CA VAL A 16 16.27 8.06 -6.59
C VAL A 16 16.54 6.57 -6.39
N VAL A 17 16.43 5.78 -7.46
CA VAL A 17 16.79 4.35 -7.44
C VAL A 17 18.31 4.21 -7.53
N LYS A 18 18.92 3.67 -6.47
CA LYS A 18 20.36 3.39 -6.37
C LYS A 18 20.70 2.00 -6.88
N GLU A 19 19.88 1.02 -6.51
CA GLU A 19 20.05 -0.37 -6.92
C GLU A 19 18.69 -1.04 -7.13
N ALA A 20 18.61 -1.96 -8.11
CA ALA A 20 17.41 -2.71 -8.43
C ALA A 20 17.77 -4.12 -8.90
N TYR A 21 17.28 -5.12 -8.19
CA TYR A 21 17.53 -6.53 -8.50
C TYR A 21 16.22 -7.30 -8.60
N THR A 22 16.24 -8.36 -9.41
CA THR A 22 15.18 -9.36 -9.49
C THR A 22 15.74 -10.74 -9.16
N GLY A 23 14.89 -11.64 -8.69
CA GLY A 23 15.31 -12.99 -8.34
C GLY A 23 14.14 -13.86 -7.88
N PRO A 24 14.39 -15.17 -7.67
CA PRO A 24 13.38 -16.06 -7.14
C PRO A 24 13.03 -15.70 -5.69
N ALA A 25 11.76 -15.85 -5.31
CA ALA A 25 11.30 -15.64 -3.94
C ALA A 25 10.16 -16.59 -3.59
N LEU A 26 9.99 -16.81 -2.28
CA LEU A 26 8.88 -17.57 -1.72
C LEU A 26 8.08 -16.65 -0.79
N PHE A 27 6.76 -16.63 -0.96
CA PHE A 27 5.83 -15.90 -0.10
C PHE A 27 4.97 -16.88 0.70
N ARG A 28 4.79 -16.62 2.00
CA ARG A 28 3.91 -17.40 2.87
C ARG A 28 3.28 -16.47 3.91
N SER A 29 1.96 -16.59 4.06
CA SER A 29 1.20 -15.92 5.12
C SER A 29 0.86 -16.90 6.25
N PHE A 30 0.69 -16.38 7.46
CA PHE A 30 0.34 -17.13 8.66
C PHE A 30 -0.80 -16.45 9.39
N ALA A 31 -1.67 -17.23 10.05
CA ALA A 31 -2.76 -16.70 10.83
C ALA A 31 -2.24 -15.93 12.05
N HIS A 32 -2.78 -14.74 12.27
CA HIS A 32 -2.47 -13.91 13.42
C HIS A 32 -3.73 -13.14 13.86
N VAL A 33 -3.87 -12.89 15.16
CA VAL A 33 -5.12 -12.34 15.73
C VAL A 33 -5.31 -10.85 15.48
N LEU A 34 -4.22 -10.08 15.41
CA LEU A 34 -4.24 -8.62 15.20
C LEU A 34 -3.81 -8.20 13.79
N ALA A 35 -3.40 -9.15 12.97
CA ALA A 35 -2.99 -8.91 11.61
C ALA A 35 -3.54 -10.06 10.78
N SER A 36 -4.26 -9.77 9.71
CA SER A 36 -4.91 -10.79 8.89
C SER A 36 -4.22 -11.04 7.55
N PRO A 37 -2.89 -11.27 7.48
CA PRO A 37 -2.23 -11.51 6.19
C PRO A 37 -2.63 -12.85 5.56
N ALA A 38 -3.23 -13.75 6.34
CA ALA A 38 -3.72 -15.04 5.86
C ALA A 38 -5.10 -14.97 5.19
N ASP A 39 -5.84 -13.86 5.32
CA ASP A 39 -7.15 -13.67 4.68
C ASP A 39 -7.02 -13.47 3.16
N LEU A 40 -5.85 -13.01 2.72
CA LEU A 40 -5.45 -12.92 1.32
C LEU A 40 -4.24 -13.82 1.06
N PRO A 41 -4.42 -15.15 1.10
CA PRO A 41 -3.31 -16.07 0.89
C PRO A 41 -2.83 -15.92 -0.56
N GLY A 42 -1.58 -15.51 -0.73
CA GLY A 42 -0.96 -15.47 -2.06
C GLY A 42 -1.00 -16.87 -2.68
N LEU A 43 -1.64 -17.00 -3.83
CA LEU A 43 -1.75 -18.29 -4.54
C LEU A 43 -0.39 -18.71 -5.11
N GLU A 44 0.34 -17.75 -5.67
CA GLU A 44 1.65 -17.92 -6.29
C GLU A 44 2.44 -16.61 -6.23
N ALA A 45 3.76 -16.70 -6.08
CA ALA A 45 4.64 -15.55 -6.21
C ALA A 45 4.89 -15.25 -7.70
N VAL A 46 4.35 -14.12 -8.20
CA VAL A 46 4.46 -13.75 -9.63
C VAL A 46 5.80 -13.09 -9.96
N SER A 47 6.34 -12.27 -9.05
CA SER A 47 7.65 -11.64 -9.20
C SER A 47 8.18 -11.19 -7.85
N ALA A 48 9.49 -10.94 -7.77
CA ALA A 48 10.12 -10.31 -6.62
C ALA A 48 11.20 -9.33 -7.07
N GLY A 49 11.27 -8.21 -6.35
CA GLY A 49 12.26 -7.16 -6.56
C GLY A 49 12.89 -6.74 -5.24
N HIS A 50 14.18 -6.44 -5.26
CA HIS A 50 14.90 -5.82 -4.15
C HIS A 50 15.42 -4.46 -4.62
N LEU A 51 15.03 -3.39 -3.93
CA LEU A 51 15.25 -2.01 -4.36
C LEU A 51 15.94 -1.21 -3.25
N LEU A 52 16.99 -0.47 -3.61
CA LEU A 52 17.60 0.54 -2.76
C LEU A 52 17.25 1.91 -3.34
N THR A 53 16.49 2.73 -2.61
CA THR A 53 15.98 4.01 -3.10
C THR A 53 15.86 5.05 -1.98
N ASP A 54 15.88 6.33 -2.34
CA ASP A 54 15.63 7.46 -1.44
C ASP A 54 14.29 8.13 -1.79
N PRO A 55 13.15 7.70 -1.21
CA PRO A 55 11.86 8.31 -1.50
C PRO A 55 11.54 9.48 -0.56
N ALA A 56 10.82 10.48 -1.08
CA ALA A 56 10.06 11.44 -0.28
C ALA A 56 8.55 11.10 -0.33
N LEU A 57 7.82 11.46 0.72
CA LEU A 57 6.36 11.31 0.75
C LEU A 57 5.71 12.69 0.59
N ALA A 58 4.91 12.86 -0.45
CA ALA A 58 4.14 14.08 -0.67
C ALA A 58 2.99 14.20 0.36
N PRO A 59 2.46 15.41 0.56
CA PRO A 59 1.22 15.60 1.31
C PRO A 59 0.08 14.74 0.74
N VAL A 60 -0.72 14.18 1.64
CA VAL A 60 -1.85 13.32 1.30
C VAL A 60 -3.06 14.17 0.90
N GLU A 61 -3.80 13.73 -0.11
CA GLU A 61 -5.01 14.39 -0.60
C GLU A 61 -6.24 13.46 -0.60
N PRO A 62 -7.44 13.97 -0.27
CA PRO A 62 -8.67 13.17 -0.35
C PRO A 62 -9.11 12.97 -1.80
N VAL A 63 -9.51 11.74 -2.14
CA VAL A 63 -9.97 11.39 -3.49
C VAL A 63 -11.48 11.62 -3.62
N CYS A 64 -12.27 11.17 -2.66
CA CYS A 64 -13.71 11.43 -2.58
C CYS A 64 -14.18 11.45 -1.12
N ASP A 65 -15.17 12.30 -0.79
CA ASP A 65 -15.76 12.38 0.56
C ASP A 65 -17.07 11.59 0.58
N HIS A 66 -17.02 10.36 1.11
CA HIS A 66 -18.18 9.47 1.10
C HIS A 66 -19.34 9.97 1.96
N LEU A 67 -19.10 10.87 2.91
CA LEU A 67 -20.18 11.42 3.75
C LEU A 67 -21.00 12.49 3.04
N LYS A 68 -20.59 12.91 1.83
CA LYS A 68 -21.39 13.81 0.98
C LYS A 68 -22.33 13.07 0.04
N GLU A 69 -22.02 11.82 -0.31
CA GLU A 69 -22.82 10.98 -1.23
C GLU A 69 -23.99 10.28 -0.55
N ASP A 70 -23.92 10.02 0.76
CA ASP A 70 -25.01 9.41 1.56
C ASP A 70 -26.20 10.38 1.80
N ALA A 71 -26.19 11.58 1.21
CA ALA A 71 -27.24 12.60 1.35
C ALA A 71 -28.31 12.55 0.24
N GLN A 72 -28.40 11.43 -0.49
CA GLN A 72 -29.31 11.26 -1.64
C GLN A 72 -30.14 9.98 -1.57
#